data_AF-A0A1G8ZR32-F1
#
_entry.id   AF-A0A1G8ZR32-F1
#
_cell.length_a   1.000
_cell.length_b   1.000
_cell.length_c   1.000
_cell.angle_alpha   90.00
_cell.angle_beta   90.00
_cell.angle_gamma   90.00
#
_symmetry.space_group_name_H-M   'P 1'
#
loop_
_entity.id
_entity.type
_entity.pdbx_description
1 polymer ?
#
loop_
_entity_poly.entity_id
_entity_poly.type
_entity_poly.pdbx_seq_one_letter_code
_entity_poly.pdbx_strand_id
1 'polypeptide(L)'
;MGLQHPVSAEDHGKPPVEDLEKQFNDLMNLETTENGEVVQYDSKARLEQEFKGIMVWPLADHFVDTYFKEENDKLYMREIDGPYKLNTNQDYTLEKISDTKYKLTQEGANQLRGEYTLTINYSFEAGKWVFADRMDNIANQGGEMPETATSLPTVMVSGGVISALGIFLLLARRRYVV
;
A
#
# COMPACT_ATOMS: atom_id res chain seq x y z
N MET A 1 29.02 36.85 -0.11
CA MET A 1 28.71 35.42 0.02
C MET A 1 27.57 35.26 1.01
N GLY A 2 26.35 34.99 0.54
CA GLY A 2 25.24 34.59 1.40
C GLY A 2 25.27 33.08 1.55
N LEU A 3 25.52 32.58 2.76
CA LEU A 3 25.44 31.15 3.06
C LEU A 3 23.97 30.75 3.01
N GLN A 4 23.57 30.06 1.95
CA GLN A 4 22.31 29.32 1.93
C GLN A 4 22.48 28.16 2.92
N HIS A 5 21.90 28.30 4.12
CA HIS A 5 21.66 27.15 4.96
C HIS A 5 20.70 26.23 4.18
N PRO A 6 21.05 24.97 3.90
CA PRO A 6 20.04 24.03 3.44
C PRO A 6 18.96 24.01 4.53
N VAL A 7 17.71 24.24 4.12
CA VAL A 7 16.55 24.02 4.97
C VAL A 7 16.61 22.55 5.35
N SER A 8 17.20 22.27 6.51
CA SER A 8 17.27 20.93 7.08
C SER A 8 15.82 20.57 7.34
N ALA A 9 15.32 19.53 6.66
CA ALA A 9 14.00 19.01 6.97
C ALA A 9 13.96 18.74 8.49
N GLU A 10 12.98 19.32 9.16
CA GLU A 10 12.84 19.19 10.61
C GLU A 10 12.59 17.70 10.92
N ASP A 11 13.39 17.11 11.82
CA ASP A 11 13.19 15.73 12.24
C ASP A 11 11.96 15.68 13.17
N HIS A 12 10.85 15.15 12.67
CA HIS A 12 9.57 15.08 13.39
C HIS A 12 9.45 13.85 14.32
N GLY A 13 10.56 13.17 14.59
CA GLY A 13 10.61 11.97 15.41
C GLY A 13 10.08 10.73 14.69
N LYS A 14 9.90 9.63 15.42
CA LYS A 14 9.30 8.40 14.90
C LYS A 14 7.77 8.49 14.94
N PRO A 15 7.04 7.81 14.04
CA PRO A 15 5.59 7.71 14.13
C PRO A 15 5.16 7.04 15.45
N PRO A 16 4.06 7.47 16.07
CA PRO A 16 3.48 6.83 17.24
C PRO A 16 2.70 5.58 16.80
N VAL A 17 3.46 4.51 16.48
CA VAL A 17 2.93 3.28 15.88
C VAL A 17 1.78 2.67 16.67
N GLU A 18 1.95 2.52 17.99
CA GLU A 18 0.95 1.88 18.85
C GLU A 18 -0.34 2.71 18.96
N ASP A 19 -0.23 4.04 19.07
CA ASP A 19 -1.38 4.93 19.16
C ASP A 19 -2.17 4.97 17.84
N LEU A 20 -1.47 5.01 16.70
CA LEU A 20 -2.10 4.96 15.38
C LEU A 20 -2.78 3.61 15.15
N GLU A 21 -2.15 2.51 15.53
CA GLU A 21 -2.73 1.17 15.40
C GLU A 21 -3.94 1.00 16.33
N LYS A 22 -3.88 1.55 17.55
CA LYS A 22 -5.03 1.55 18.46
C LYS A 22 -6.21 2.31 17.86
N GLN A 23 -5.99 3.53 17.37
CA GLN A 23 -7.04 4.33 16.75
C GLN A 23 -7.64 3.63 15.52
N PHE A 24 -6.78 3.03 14.68
CA PHE A 24 -7.24 2.23 13.54
C PHE A 24 -8.11 1.05 13.99
N ASN A 25 -7.69 0.32 15.01
CA ASN A 25 -8.47 -0.80 15.56
C ASN A 25 -9.80 -0.35 16.15
N ASP A 26 -9.84 0.79 16.83
CA ASP A 26 -11.07 1.35 17.37
C ASP A 26 -12.06 1.70 16.24
N LEU A 27 -11.58 2.26 15.11
CA LEU A 27 -12.40 2.55 13.92
C LEU A 27 -12.83 1.30 13.13
N MET A 28 -12.07 0.22 13.20
CA MET A 28 -12.41 -1.05 12.54
C MET A 28 -13.28 -1.97 13.40
N ASN A 29 -13.33 -1.76 14.72
CA ASN A 29 -14.09 -2.59 15.68
C ASN A 29 -15.31 -1.83 16.22
N LEU A 30 -16.03 -1.13 15.36
CA LEU A 30 -17.21 -0.37 15.76
C LEU A 30 -18.33 -1.29 16.24
N GLU A 31 -19.06 -0.82 17.25
CA GLU A 31 -20.26 -1.50 17.73
C GLU A 31 -21.34 -1.50 16.64
N THR A 32 -21.94 -2.66 16.41
CA THR A 32 -23.02 -2.86 15.45
C THR A 32 -24.23 -3.50 16.12
N THR A 33 -25.42 -3.22 15.60
CA THR A 33 -26.65 -3.94 15.97
C THR A 33 -26.64 -5.35 15.37
N GLU A 34 -27.63 -6.18 15.72
CA GLU A 34 -27.77 -7.54 15.18
C GLU A 34 -27.84 -7.59 13.64
N ASN A 35 -28.25 -6.50 12.97
CA ASN A 35 -28.34 -6.41 11.52
C ASN A 35 -27.11 -5.73 10.87
N GLY A 36 -26.03 -5.52 11.64
CA GLY A 36 -24.80 -4.90 11.15
C GLY A 36 -24.83 -3.36 11.03
N GLU A 37 -25.91 -2.71 11.46
CA GLU A 37 -26.00 -1.24 11.52
C GLU A 37 -25.01 -0.70 12.56
N VAL A 38 -24.17 0.26 12.16
CA VAL A 38 -23.17 0.91 13.03
C VAL A 38 -23.87 1.84 14.01
N VAL A 39 -23.57 1.69 15.31
CA VAL A 39 -24.27 2.45 16.37
C VAL A 39 -23.76 3.89 16.49
N GLN A 40 -22.44 4.09 16.34
CA GLN A 40 -21.78 5.36 16.66
C GLN A 40 -21.80 6.38 15.50
N TYR A 41 -22.09 5.91 14.28
CA TYR A 41 -22.02 6.71 13.06
C TYR A 41 -23.23 6.43 12.18
N ASP A 42 -23.78 7.50 11.63
CA ASP A 42 -24.98 7.53 10.80
C ASP A 42 -24.67 7.59 9.30
N SER A 43 -23.46 7.99 8.91
CA SER A 43 -23.06 8.11 7.50
C SER A 43 -21.61 7.71 7.25
N LYS A 44 -21.33 7.26 6.02
CA LYS A 44 -19.97 7.02 5.51
C LYS A 44 -19.15 8.30 5.55
N ALA A 45 -19.75 9.44 5.15
CA ALA A 45 -19.06 10.72 5.12
C ALA A 45 -18.50 11.10 6.50
N ARG A 46 -19.28 10.89 7.58
CA ARG A 46 -18.81 11.15 8.95
C ARG A 46 -17.70 10.20 9.37
N LEU A 47 -17.86 8.91 9.12
CA LEU A 47 -16.83 7.91 9.45
C LEU A 47 -15.53 8.16 8.67
N GLU A 48 -15.62 8.55 7.40
CA GLU A 48 -14.48 8.89 6.55
C GLU A 48 -13.66 10.06 7.13
N GLN A 49 -14.30 11.03 7.81
CA GLN A 49 -13.57 12.11 8.48
C GLN A 49 -12.74 11.59 9.67
N GLU A 50 -13.26 10.62 10.42
CA GLU A 50 -12.51 9.99 11.52
C GLU A 50 -11.30 9.22 10.98
N PHE A 51 -11.48 8.48 9.87
CA PHE A 51 -10.35 7.84 9.19
C PHE A 51 -9.32 8.86 8.71
N LYS A 52 -9.73 9.98 8.09
CA LYS A 52 -8.82 11.09 7.71
C LYS A 52 -8.08 11.70 8.92
N GLY A 53 -8.56 11.46 10.14
CA GLY A 53 -7.85 11.78 11.37
C GLY A 53 -6.52 11.04 11.53
N ILE A 54 -6.39 9.85 10.96
CA ILE A 54 -5.24 8.97 11.16
C ILE A 54 -4.57 8.48 9.88
N MET A 55 -5.16 8.73 8.71
CA MET A 55 -4.61 8.33 7.42
C MET A 55 -4.83 9.37 6.32
N VAL A 56 -4.06 9.27 5.24
CA VAL A 56 -4.22 10.12 4.06
C VAL A 56 -5.57 9.89 3.40
N TRP A 57 -6.07 10.92 2.72
CA TRP A 57 -7.45 10.92 2.20
C TRP A 57 -7.76 9.72 1.27
N PRO A 58 -6.92 9.36 0.28
CA PRO A 58 -7.21 8.20 -0.57
C PRO A 58 -7.29 6.89 0.20
N LEU A 59 -6.54 6.75 1.30
CA LEU A 59 -6.57 5.54 2.12
C LEU A 59 -7.85 5.50 2.96
N ALA A 60 -8.26 6.64 3.53
CA ALA A 60 -9.51 6.75 4.29
C ALA A 60 -10.74 6.37 3.45
N ASP A 61 -10.81 6.92 2.23
CA ASP A 61 -11.87 6.62 1.27
C ASP A 61 -11.92 5.12 0.95
N HIS A 62 -10.76 4.52 0.63
CA HIS A 62 -10.65 3.09 0.36
C HIS A 62 -11.16 2.21 1.52
N PHE A 63 -10.77 2.51 2.77
CA PHE A 63 -11.21 1.74 3.94
C PHE A 63 -12.72 1.85 4.16
N VAL A 64 -13.27 3.07 4.11
CA VAL A 64 -14.70 3.27 4.32
C VAL A 64 -15.52 2.60 3.20
N ASP A 65 -15.07 2.69 1.96
CA ASP A 65 -15.73 2.07 0.81
C ASP A 65 -15.66 0.54 0.83
N THR A 66 -14.56 -0.03 1.31
CA THR A 66 -14.34 -1.48 1.34
C THR A 66 -15.14 -2.12 2.46
N TYR A 67 -15.12 -1.56 3.67
CA TYR A 67 -15.65 -2.22 4.87
C TYR A 67 -17.04 -1.76 5.27
N PHE A 68 -17.52 -0.63 4.74
CA PHE A 68 -18.82 -0.08 5.10
C PHE A 68 -19.71 0.11 3.86
N LYS A 69 -21.00 0.14 4.11
CA LYS A 69 -22.02 0.47 3.11
C LYS A 69 -23.06 1.38 3.75
N GLU A 70 -23.61 2.28 2.95
CA GLU A 70 -24.67 3.19 3.38
C GLU A 70 -25.96 2.80 2.64
N GLU A 71 -27.03 2.56 3.38
CA GLU A 71 -28.34 2.18 2.86
C GLU A 71 -29.42 2.91 3.66
N ASN A 72 -30.36 3.60 3.00
CA ASN A 72 -31.44 4.34 3.67
C ASN A 72 -30.95 5.30 4.77
N ASP A 73 -29.90 6.07 4.47
CA ASP A 73 -29.27 7.03 5.40
C ASP A 73 -28.76 6.39 6.71
N LYS A 74 -28.44 5.10 6.67
CA LYS A 74 -27.83 4.35 7.77
C LYS A 74 -26.55 3.69 7.31
N LEU A 75 -25.57 3.64 8.20
CA LEU A 75 -24.28 3.00 7.97
C LEU A 75 -24.31 1.55 8.46
N TYR A 76 -23.78 0.65 7.63
CA TYR A 76 -23.66 -0.76 7.94
C TYR A 76 -22.23 -1.23 7.72
N MET A 77 -21.75 -2.13 8.58
CA MET A 77 -20.50 -2.85 8.36
C MET A 77 -20.77 -4.01 7.39
N ARG A 78 -19.89 -4.20 6.41
CA ARG A 78 -19.97 -5.33 5.47
C ARG A 78 -19.47 -6.60 6.14
N GLU A 79 -20.14 -7.72 5.85
CA GLU A 79 -19.74 -9.05 6.29
C GLU A 79 -18.60 -9.60 5.42
N ILE A 80 -17.45 -8.93 5.46
CA ILE A 80 -16.21 -9.36 4.81
C ILE A 80 -15.11 -9.49 5.86
N ASP A 81 -14.06 -10.24 5.53
CA ASP A 81 -12.93 -10.35 6.43
C ASP A 81 -12.22 -8.99 6.60
N GLY A 82 -11.89 -8.65 7.85
CA GLY A 82 -11.21 -7.41 8.20
C GLY A 82 -9.79 -7.26 7.61
N PRO A 83 -9.22 -6.06 7.70
CA PRO A 83 -7.85 -5.79 7.27
C PRO A 83 -6.85 -6.49 8.19
N TYR A 84 -5.62 -6.69 7.70
CA TYR A 84 -4.55 -7.19 8.55
C TYR A 84 -4.19 -6.17 9.63
N LYS A 85 -4.13 -6.65 10.88
CA LYS A 85 -3.82 -5.84 12.06
C LYS A 85 -2.34 -6.00 12.41
N LEU A 86 -1.72 -4.91 12.84
CA LEU A 86 -0.37 -4.96 13.38
C LEU A 86 -0.48 -5.58 14.77
N ASN A 87 0.28 -6.65 15.02
CA ASN A 87 0.38 -7.19 16.37
C ASN A 87 1.52 -6.49 17.10
N THR A 88 1.19 -5.50 17.93
CA THR A 88 2.17 -4.74 18.71
C THR A 88 2.87 -5.56 19.80
N ASN A 89 2.38 -6.78 20.09
CA ASN A 89 3.06 -7.72 20.99
C ASN A 89 4.10 -8.60 20.29
N GLN A 90 4.22 -8.48 18.97
CA GLN A 90 5.24 -9.17 18.17
C GLN A 90 6.22 -8.15 17.61
N ASP A 91 7.44 -8.62 17.35
CA ASP A 91 8.46 -7.77 16.76
C ASP A 91 8.02 -7.27 15.37
N TYR A 92 8.42 -6.04 15.06
CA TYR A 92 8.27 -5.42 13.77
C TYR A 92 9.51 -4.61 13.43
N THR A 93 9.80 -4.44 12.15
CA THR A 93 10.87 -3.55 11.69
C THR A 93 10.27 -2.20 11.36
N LEU A 94 10.84 -1.12 11.91
CA LEU A 94 10.48 0.27 11.58
C LEU A 94 11.68 0.98 10.97
N GLU A 95 11.63 1.22 9.66
CA GLU A 95 12.68 1.83 8.86
C GLU A 95 12.39 3.31 8.59
N LYS A 96 13.36 4.20 8.87
CA LYS A 96 13.28 5.62 8.49
C LYS A 96 13.64 5.76 7.00
N ILE A 97 12.67 6.19 6.20
CA ILE A 97 12.88 6.45 4.76
C ILE A 97 13.32 7.91 4.54
N SER A 98 12.74 8.83 5.31
CA SER A 98 13.13 10.26 5.35
C SER A 98 12.63 10.89 6.65
N ASP A 99 12.90 12.17 6.90
CA ASP A 99 12.43 12.89 8.09
C ASP A 99 10.89 12.94 8.21
N THR A 100 10.17 12.74 7.10
CA THR A 100 8.70 12.74 7.04
C THR A 100 8.12 11.40 6.62
N LYS A 101 8.92 10.33 6.51
CA LYS A 101 8.44 9.01 6.05
C LYS A 101 9.09 7.85 6.77
N TYR A 102 8.27 6.90 7.18
CA TYR A 102 8.70 5.62 7.77
C TYR A 102 7.98 4.45 7.10
N LYS A 103 8.63 3.30 7.09
CA LYS A 103 8.06 2.03 6.65
C LYS A 103 8.12 1.02 7.80
N LEU A 104 7.00 0.40 8.11
CA LEU A 104 6.91 -0.72 9.03
C LEU A 104 6.70 -2.01 8.23
N THR A 105 7.39 -3.08 8.64
CA THR A 105 7.19 -4.43 8.13
C THR A 105 7.04 -5.42 9.29
N GLN A 106 6.01 -6.26 9.24
CA GLN A 106 5.81 -7.36 10.18
C GLN A 106 5.42 -8.63 9.42
N GLU A 107 6.11 -9.73 9.72
CA GLU A 107 5.71 -11.07 9.27
C GLU A 107 4.69 -11.64 10.26
N GLY A 108 3.67 -12.30 9.71
CA GLY A 108 2.66 -12.95 10.52
C GLY A 108 2.13 -14.20 9.83
N ALA A 109 1.42 -15.02 10.59
CA ALA A 109 0.71 -16.16 10.05
C ALA A 109 -0.63 -16.32 10.78
N ASN A 110 -1.67 -16.69 10.04
CA ASN A 110 -2.91 -17.13 10.67
C ASN A 110 -3.51 -18.33 9.92
N GLN A 111 -4.38 -19.09 10.58
CA GLN A 111 -4.92 -20.33 10.03
C GLN A 111 -5.81 -20.12 8.79
N LEU A 112 -6.43 -18.94 8.65
CA LEU A 112 -7.37 -18.64 7.58
C LEU A 112 -6.68 -18.15 6.29
N ARG A 113 -5.58 -17.40 6.43
CA ARG A 113 -4.92 -16.65 5.35
C ARG A 113 -3.46 -17.07 5.13
N GLY A 114 -2.92 -17.98 5.94
CA GLY A 114 -1.54 -18.45 5.83
C GLY A 114 -0.52 -17.41 6.32
N GLU A 115 0.71 -17.54 5.83
CA GLU A 115 1.79 -16.58 6.06
C GLU A 115 1.55 -15.29 5.26
N TYR A 116 1.85 -14.15 5.87
CA TYR A 116 1.68 -12.83 5.27
C TYR A 116 2.76 -11.87 5.73
N THR A 117 2.96 -10.80 4.94
CA THR A 117 3.83 -9.69 5.33
C THR A 117 3.01 -8.41 5.34
N LEU A 118 2.76 -7.88 6.54
CA LEU A 118 2.11 -6.59 6.71
C LEU A 118 3.14 -5.48 6.44
N THR A 119 2.83 -4.59 5.48
CA THR A 119 3.61 -3.38 5.22
C THR A 119 2.76 -2.15 5.49
N ILE A 120 3.26 -1.26 6.34
CA ILE A 120 2.59 0.02 6.64
C ILE A 120 3.56 1.16 6.35
N ASN A 121 3.14 2.12 5.53
CA ASN A 121 3.89 3.34 5.30
C ASN A 121 3.26 4.49 6.09
N TYR A 122 4.10 5.28 6.74
CA TYR A 122 3.71 6.46 7.51
C TYR A 122 4.22 7.73 6.82
N SER A 123 3.42 8.79 6.83
CA SER A 123 3.81 10.13 6.41
C SER A 123 3.55 11.15 7.53
N PHE A 124 4.43 12.14 7.64
CA PHE A 124 4.19 13.32 8.48
C PHE A 124 3.55 14.41 7.64
N GLU A 125 2.26 14.66 7.87
CA GLU A 125 1.45 15.61 7.11
C GLU A 125 0.61 16.46 8.05
N ALA A 126 0.44 17.75 7.73
CA ALA A 126 -0.35 18.69 8.53
C ALA A 126 0.02 18.71 10.04
N GLY A 127 1.31 18.52 10.36
CA GLY A 127 1.82 18.56 11.74
C GLY A 127 1.62 17.28 12.55
N LYS A 128 1.24 16.16 11.93
CA LYS A 128 1.08 14.86 12.61
C LYS A 128 1.50 13.69 11.73
N TRP A 129 1.83 12.57 12.35
CA TRP A 129 2.02 11.29 11.64
C TRP A 129 0.68 10.66 11.30
N VAL A 130 0.55 10.14 10.08
CA VAL A 130 -0.61 9.41 9.58
C VAL A 130 -0.19 8.18 8.79
N PHE A 131 -1.11 7.24 8.56
CA PHE A 131 -0.93 6.17 7.60
C PHE A 131 -0.98 6.73 6.18
N ALA A 132 0.11 6.56 5.44
CA ALA A 132 0.19 6.90 4.02
C ALA A 132 -0.31 5.73 3.15
N ASP A 133 -0.01 4.51 3.58
CA ASP A 133 -0.41 3.28 2.90
C ASP A 133 -0.39 2.11 3.89
N ARG A 134 -1.28 1.15 3.71
CA ARG A 134 -1.33 -0.10 4.46
C ARG A 134 -1.77 -1.19 3.49
N MET A 135 -0.79 -1.82 2.85
CA MET A 135 -1.03 -2.87 1.87
C MET A 135 -0.99 -4.25 2.50
N ASP A 136 -2.03 -5.01 2.20
CA ASP A 136 -2.17 -6.44 2.44
C ASP A 136 -1.37 -7.22 1.39
N ASN A 137 -0.04 -7.22 1.46
CA ASN A 137 0.74 -8.08 0.57
C ASN A 137 0.66 -9.53 1.08
N ILE A 138 -0.25 -10.32 0.51
CA ILE A 138 -0.16 -11.78 0.58
C ILE A 138 1.12 -12.16 -0.16
N ALA A 139 2.09 -12.70 0.59
CA ALA A 139 3.30 -13.24 0.00
C ALA A 139 2.91 -14.40 -0.94
N ASN A 140 3.07 -14.21 -2.25
CA ASN A 140 3.09 -15.25 -3.28
C ASN A 140 2.02 -16.35 -3.16
N GLN A 141 0.85 -16.13 -3.77
CA GLN A 141 0.27 -17.19 -4.59
C GLN A 141 0.68 -16.93 -6.03
N GLY A 142 1.92 -17.29 -6.35
CA GLY A 142 2.30 -17.56 -7.73
C GLY A 142 1.41 -18.71 -8.21
N GLY A 143 0.39 -18.39 -8.99
CA GLY A 143 -0.30 -19.41 -9.76
C GLY A 143 0.74 -20.05 -10.68
N GLU A 144 1.12 -21.30 -10.39
CA GLU A 144 1.65 -22.16 -11.43
C GLU A 144 0.60 -22.16 -12.53
N MET A 145 0.94 -21.58 -13.69
CA MET A 145 0.15 -21.86 -14.89
C MET A 145 0.15 -23.39 -15.06
N PRO A 146 -1.00 -24.03 -15.27
CA PRO A 146 -1.00 -25.44 -15.62
C PRO A 146 -0.11 -25.64 -16.85
N GLU A 147 0.78 -26.65 -16.82
CA GLU A 147 1.69 -27.01 -17.91
C GLU A 147 0.96 -27.51 -19.19
N THR A 148 -0.25 -27.05 -19.47
CA THR A 148 -1.00 -27.37 -20.68
C THR A 148 -0.91 -26.29 -21.76
N ALA A 149 -0.20 -25.18 -21.52
CA ALA A 149 0.17 -24.24 -22.58
C ALA A 149 1.43 -24.70 -23.34
N THR A 150 1.43 -25.96 -23.81
CA THR A 150 2.33 -26.38 -24.89
C THR A 150 1.61 -26.13 -26.21
N SER A 151 2.25 -25.34 -27.07
CA SER A 151 1.85 -24.90 -28.42
C SER A 151 1.02 -23.61 -28.50
N LEU A 152 1.70 -22.50 -28.80
CA LEU A 152 1.61 -21.82 -30.09
C LEU A 152 2.70 -20.72 -30.17
N PRO A 153 3.23 -20.41 -31.37
CA PRO A 153 4.53 -19.77 -31.56
C PRO A 153 4.52 -18.26 -31.30
N THR A 154 5.62 -17.81 -30.70
CA THR A 154 6.01 -16.42 -30.43
C THR A 154 5.93 -15.54 -31.68
N VAL A 155 4.93 -14.67 -31.78
CA VAL A 155 5.00 -13.47 -32.65
C VAL A 155 4.22 -12.31 -32.03
N MET A 156 4.85 -11.14 -32.09
CA MET A 156 4.28 -9.79 -31.99
C MET A 156 4.41 -9.05 -30.64
N VAL A 157 5.67 -8.72 -30.36
CA VAL A 157 6.09 -7.40 -29.85
C VAL A 157 5.30 -6.30 -30.56
N SER A 158 4.52 -5.52 -29.82
CA SER A 158 4.07 -4.19 -30.24
C SER A 158 4.19 -3.24 -29.06
N GLY A 159 5.06 -2.24 -29.21
CA GLY A 159 5.35 -1.24 -28.18
C GLY A 159 6.84 -0.96 -27.93
N GLY A 160 7.71 -1.06 -28.94
CA GLY A 160 9.10 -0.67 -28.79
C GLY A 160 9.95 -0.99 -30.01
N VAL A 161 10.07 0.00 -30.90
CA VAL A 161 11.13 0.25 -31.89
C VAL A 161 11.98 -0.93 -32.37
N ILE A 162 11.83 -1.20 -33.67
CA ILE A 162 12.68 -1.98 -34.56
C ILE A 162 14.17 -1.72 -34.31
N SER A 163 14.95 -2.78 -34.08
CA SER A 163 16.34 -2.89 -34.56
C SER A 163 16.72 -4.37 -34.66
N ALA A 164 16.42 -4.95 -35.82
CA ALA A 164 16.89 -6.28 -36.18
C ALA A 164 18.39 -6.21 -36.55
N LEU A 165 19.16 -7.08 -35.88
CA LEU A 165 20.27 -7.90 -36.39
C LEU A 165 21.12 -7.35 -37.54
N GLY A 166 22.39 -7.10 -37.23
CA GLY A 166 23.46 -6.99 -38.23
C GLY A 166 24.72 -7.69 -37.73
N ILE A 167 24.81 -8.99 -38.03
CA ILE A 167 25.97 -9.85 -37.79
C ILE A 167 27.24 -9.28 -38.44
N PHE A 168 28.33 -9.39 -37.70
CA PHE A 168 29.72 -9.29 -38.14
C PHE A 168 29.98 -9.88 -39.54
N LEU A 169 30.47 -9.08 -40.48
CA LEU A 169 31.38 -9.54 -41.51
C LEU A 169 32.48 -8.49 -41.75
N LEU A 170 33.68 -8.85 -41.29
CA LEU A 170 34.95 -8.36 -41.78
C LEU A 170 35.00 -8.52 -43.30
N LEU A 171 35.50 -7.51 -44.02
CA LEU A 171 36.66 -7.63 -44.91
C LEU A 171 36.98 -6.31 -45.63
N ALA A 172 38.28 -6.12 -45.80
CA ALA A 172 38.99 -4.96 -46.31
C ALA A 172 38.63 -4.51 -47.74
N ARG A 173 38.75 -3.21 -48.03
CA ARG A 173 39.93 -2.62 -48.73
C ARG A 173 39.74 -1.13 -49.04
N ARG A 174 40.71 -0.34 -48.55
CA ARG A 174 41.47 0.71 -49.26
C ARG A 174 40.76 1.61 -50.29
N ARG A 175 40.91 2.93 -50.03
CA ARG A 175 41.29 4.04 -50.95
C ARG A 175 40.23 4.46 -52.00
N TYR A 176 40.06 5.70 -52.46
CA TYR A 176 40.65 7.05 -52.38
C TYR A 176 39.54 7.98 -52.99
N VAL A 177 39.35 9.25 -52.56
CA VAL A 177 39.62 10.52 -53.29
C VAL A 177 39.07 10.53 -54.74
N VAL A 178 38.18 11.44 -55.17
CA VAL A 178 38.30 12.91 -55.33
C VAL A 178 36.93 13.57 -55.16
#